data_AF-A0A0C9UYF5-F1
#
_entry.id   AF-A0A0C9UYF5-F1
#
_cell.length_a   1.000
_cell.length_b   1.000
_cell.length_c   1.000
_cell.angle_alpha   90.00
_cell.angle_beta   90.00
_cell.angle_gamma   90.00
#
_symmetry.space_group_name_H-M   'P 1'
#
loop_
_entity.id
_entity.type
_entity.pdbx_description
1 polymer ?
#
loop_
_entity_poly.entity_id
_entity_poly.type
_entity_poly.pdbx_seq_one_letter_code
_entity_poly.pdbx_strand_id
1 'polypeptide(L)'
;MNGIIRSTRSNDATRLKTVIGHYAAPDPSKAAISPPIYNGSAGRSHMGLNHPVLARYICPIEYLDEFDTDPAKTRKKLASGKLDMKAQHFPAVLWSGSTPGDDYQPENMHHGLFKGFLLVMRHIFLGPSTALGEDSRATRSCNAVLHDMTTVEPEHIAYACVQVASLLSCLPAAL
;
A
#
# COMPACT_ATOMS: atom_id res chain seq x y z
N MET A 1 22.74 -16.23 -10.42
CA MET A 1 22.19 -14.86 -10.33
C MET A 1 20.66 -14.82 -10.13
N ASN A 2 19.87 -15.61 -10.87
CA ASN A 2 18.39 -15.60 -10.75
C ASN A 2 17.84 -15.96 -9.36
N GLY A 3 18.52 -16.82 -8.59
CA GLY A 3 18.09 -17.21 -7.24
C GLY A 3 18.24 -16.10 -6.18
N ILE A 4 19.25 -15.24 -6.31
CA ILE A 4 19.51 -14.13 -5.37
C ILE A 4 18.49 -13.01 -5.61
N ILE A 5 18.21 -12.68 -6.88
CA ILE A 5 17.19 -11.67 -7.23
C ILE A 5 15.80 -12.11 -6.72
N ARG A 6 15.49 -13.41 -6.84
CA ARG A 6 14.22 -13.96 -6.34
C ARG A 6 14.15 -13.95 -4.81
N SER A 7 15.26 -14.19 -4.11
CA SER A 7 15.29 -14.14 -2.63
C SER A 7 15.21 -12.73 -2.09
N THR A 8 15.84 -11.74 -2.74
CA THR A 8 15.76 -10.34 -2.31
C THR A 8 14.36 -9.77 -2.53
N ARG A 9 13.75 -10.00 -3.70
CA ARG A 9 12.37 -9.55 -3.99
C ARG A 9 11.33 -10.22 -3.09
N SER A 10 11.50 -11.50 -2.79
CA SER A 10 10.60 -12.19 -1.86
C SER A 10 10.74 -11.62 -0.45
N ASN A 11 11.93 -11.16 -0.04
CA ASN A 11 12.17 -10.67 1.31
C ASN A 11 11.43 -9.35 1.60
N ASP A 12 11.52 -8.35 0.72
CA ASP A 12 10.85 -7.05 0.92
C ASP A 12 9.33 -7.22 1.00
N ALA A 13 8.75 -7.91 0.03
CA ALA A 13 7.31 -8.17 0.02
C ALA A 13 6.89 -9.06 1.19
N THR A 14 7.70 -10.01 1.63
CA THR A 14 7.37 -10.90 2.76
C THR A 14 7.38 -10.14 4.09
N ARG A 15 8.36 -9.26 4.30
CA ARG A 15 8.43 -8.44 5.52
C ARG A 15 7.37 -7.35 5.53
N LEU A 16 7.09 -6.74 4.39
CA LEU A 16 6.06 -5.71 4.29
C LEU A 16 4.65 -6.31 4.48
N LYS A 17 4.40 -7.53 3.99
CA LYS A 17 3.11 -8.24 4.16
C LYS A 17 2.63 -8.34 5.60
N THR A 18 3.55 -8.49 6.56
CA THR A 18 3.18 -8.68 7.97
C THR A 18 2.80 -7.38 8.67
N VAL A 19 3.14 -6.23 8.08
CA VAL A 19 2.94 -4.91 8.69
C VAL A 19 2.09 -3.95 7.85
N ILE A 20 1.80 -4.28 6.58
CA ILE A 20 1.09 -3.38 5.66
C ILE A 20 -0.30 -2.98 6.17
N GLY A 21 -1.01 -3.89 6.86
CA GLY A 21 -2.31 -3.58 7.48
C GLY A 21 -2.20 -2.56 8.61
N HIS A 22 -1.06 -2.52 9.31
CA HIS A 22 -0.78 -1.50 10.32
C HIS A 22 -0.51 -0.15 9.64
N TYR A 23 0.31 -0.12 8.58
CA TYR A 23 0.60 1.10 7.82
C TYR A 23 -0.61 1.66 7.06
N ALA A 24 -1.67 0.88 6.88
CA ALA A 24 -2.93 1.36 6.30
C ALA A 24 -3.70 2.34 7.21
N ALA A 25 -3.34 2.43 8.50
CA ALA A 25 -3.89 3.46 9.36
C ALA A 25 -3.40 4.85 8.91
N PRO A 26 -4.27 5.87 8.88
CA PRO A 26 -3.85 7.25 8.62
C PRO A 26 -2.73 7.71 9.56
N ASP A 27 -2.80 7.29 10.83
CA ASP A 27 -1.73 7.48 11.82
C ASP A 27 -1.48 6.16 12.57
N PRO A 28 -0.56 5.32 12.07
CA PRO A 28 -0.27 4.02 12.67
C PRO A 28 0.33 4.12 14.06
N SER A 29 0.88 5.28 14.45
CA SER A 29 1.41 5.50 15.79
C SER A 29 0.32 5.71 16.85
N LYS A 30 -0.88 6.13 16.43
CA LYS A 30 -1.99 6.46 17.33
C LYS A 30 -3.09 5.43 17.35
N ALA A 31 -3.47 4.89 16.19
CA ALA A 31 -4.60 3.98 16.08
C ALA A 31 -4.41 2.96 14.95
N ALA A 32 -4.88 1.75 15.18
CA ALA A 32 -5.05 0.78 14.10
C ALA A 32 -6.30 1.11 13.27
N ILE A 33 -6.36 0.61 12.04
CA ILE A 33 -7.60 0.64 11.26
C ILE A 33 -8.69 -0.19 11.95
N SER A 34 -9.96 0.17 11.69
CA SER A 34 -11.12 -0.52 12.23
C SER A 34 -11.87 -1.26 11.11
N PRO A 35 -12.20 -2.56 11.26
CA PRO A 35 -11.78 -3.46 12.35
C PRO A 35 -10.26 -3.71 12.36
N PRO A 36 -9.65 -4.09 13.51
CA PRO A 36 -8.21 -4.35 13.56
C PRO A 36 -7.82 -5.56 12.70
N ILE A 37 -6.72 -5.42 11.96
CA ILE A 37 -6.11 -6.53 11.22
C ILE A 37 -5.10 -7.23 12.14
N TYR A 38 -5.35 -8.50 12.44
CA TYR A 38 -4.45 -9.31 13.25
C TYR A 38 -3.29 -9.83 12.39
N ASN A 39 -2.07 -9.63 12.89
CA ASN A 39 -0.85 -10.10 12.22
C ASN A 39 -0.71 -11.61 12.42
N GLY A 40 -1.03 -12.41 11.39
CA GLY A 40 -0.95 -13.87 11.41
C GLY A 40 -1.38 -14.50 10.08
N SER A 41 -1.24 -15.83 9.93
CA SER A 41 -1.60 -16.57 8.71
C SER A 41 -3.08 -16.43 8.31
N ALA A 42 -3.97 -16.13 9.27
CA ALA A 42 -5.38 -15.81 9.05
C ALA A 42 -5.66 -14.32 8.72
N GLY A 43 -4.68 -13.42 8.81
CA GLY A 43 -4.89 -11.97 8.61
C GLY A 43 -5.24 -11.58 7.16
N ARG A 44 -4.84 -12.40 6.18
CA ARG A 44 -5.06 -12.11 4.75
C ARG A 44 -6.49 -12.30 4.26
N SER A 45 -7.24 -13.23 4.85
CA SER A 45 -8.65 -13.42 4.48
C SER A 45 -9.50 -12.21 4.85
N HIS A 46 -9.04 -11.41 5.81
CA HIS A 46 -9.69 -10.18 6.27
C HIS A 46 -9.11 -8.91 5.63
N MET A 47 -8.22 -9.01 4.63
CA MET A 47 -7.62 -7.88 3.92
C MET A 47 -8.31 -7.59 2.57
N GLY A 48 -7.88 -6.53 1.89
CA GLY A 48 -8.38 -6.13 0.56
C GLY A 48 -9.87 -5.83 0.56
N LEU A 49 -10.60 -6.37 -0.41
CA LEU A 49 -12.04 -6.13 -0.55
C LEU A 49 -12.88 -6.62 0.64
N ASN A 50 -12.34 -7.52 1.48
CA ASN A 50 -13.03 -8.02 2.66
C ASN A 50 -12.99 -7.04 3.84
N HIS A 51 -12.01 -6.12 3.86
CA HIS A 51 -11.90 -5.07 4.86
C HIS A 51 -12.56 -3.78 4.39
N PRO A 52 -13.41 -3.09 5.17
CA PRO A 52 -14.06 -1.86 4.72
C PRO A 52 -13.07 -0.74 4.36
N VAL A 53 -12.08 -0.47 5.24
CA VAL A 53 -11.05 0.56 4.99
C VAL A 53 -10.15 0.21 3.80
N LEU A 54 -9.57 -1.01 3.75
CA LEU A 54 -8.69 -1.37 2.65
C LEU A 54 -9.43 -1.46 1.32
N ALA A 55 -10.70 -1.88 1.33
CA ALA A 55 -11.52 -1.91 0.14
C ALA A 55 -11.69 -0.52 -0.49
N ARG A 56 -11.79 0.53 0.34
CA ARG A 56 -11.78 1.92 -0.13
C ARG A 56 -10.46 2.25 -0.81
N TYR A 57 -9.33 1.88 -0.19
CA TYR A 57 -8.01 2.24 -0.69
C TYR A 57 -7.69 1.59 -2.04
N ILE A 58 -8.12 0.34 -2.24
CA ILE A 58 -7.92 -0.36 -3.52
C ILE A 58 -9.02 -0.08 -4.54
N CYS A 59 -10.09 0.63 -4.15
CA CYS A 59 -11.11 1.08 -5.08
C CYS A 59 -10.45 1.99 -6.13
N PRO A 60 -10.76 1.81 -7.42
CA PRO A 60 -10.30 2.77 -8.42
C PRO A 60 -10.79 4.17 -8.07
N ILE A 61 -9.90 5.16 -8.24
CA ILE A 61 -10.15 6.52 -7.77
C ILE A 61 -11.41 7.13 -8.39
N GLU A 62 -11.76 6.75 -9.61
CA GLU A 62 -12.93 7.25 -10.33
C GLU A 62 -14.26 6.75 -9.74
N TYR A 63 -14.23 5.67 -8.97
CA TYR A 63 -15.39 5.10 -8.28
C TYR A 63 -15.40 5.42 -6.78
N LEU A 64 -14.47 6.25 -6.30
CA LEU A 64 -14.33 6.55 -4.88
C LEU A 64 -15.59 7.25 -4.33
N ASP A 65 -16.20 8.17 -5.08
CA ASP A 65 -17.46 8.81 -4.70
C ASP A 65 -18.62 7.81 -4.59
N GLU A 66 -18.69 6.85 -5.52
CA GLU A 66 -19.69 5.76 -5.45
C GLU A 66 -19.42 4.85 -4.25
N PHE A 67 -18.15 4.62 -3.94
CA PHE A 67 -17.75 3.85 -2.77
C PHE A 67 -18.15 4.55 -1.48
N ASP A 68 -17.88 5.86 -1.34
CA ASP A 68 -18.18 6.61 -0.12
C ASP A 68 -19.69 6.79 0.09
N THR A 69 -20.47 6.82 -1.00
CA THR A 69 -21.94 6.86 -0.95
C THR A 69 -22.55 5.51 -0.53
N ASP A 70 -22.10 4.39 -1.11
CA ASP A 70 -22.59 3.05 -0.78
C ASP A 70 -21.44 2.02 -0.79
N PRO A 71 -20.68 1.91 0.31
CA PRO A 71 -19.52 1.04 0.39
C PRO A 71 -19.88 -0.43 0.17
N ALA A 72 -21.04 -0.87 0.66
CA ALA A 72 -21.45 -2.27 0.59
C ALA A 72 -21.76 -2.69 -0.85
N LYS A 73 -22.47 -1.84 -1.61
CA LYS A 73 -22.80 -2.09 -3.01
C LYS A 73 -21.56 -2.01 -3.91
N THR A 74 -20.74 -0.99 -3.74
CA THR A 74 -19.54 -0.80 -4.56
C THR A 74 -18.53 -1.92 -4.33
N ARG A 75 -18.34 -2.37 -3.08
CA ARG A 75 -17.53 -3.57 -2.78
C ARG A 75 -18.05 -4.84 -3.46
N LYS A 76 -19.36 -5.06 -3.47
CA LYS A 76 -19.96 -6.21 -4.18
C LYS A 76 -19.72 -6.11 -5.69
N LYS A 77 -19.85 -4.93 -6.28
CA LYS A 77 -19.55 -4.70 -7.70
C LYS A 77 -18.08 -5.01 -8.01
N LEU A 78 -17.15 -4.48 -7.22
CA LEU A 78 -15.71 -4.73 -7.34
C LEU A 78 -15.41 -6.24 -7.24
N ALA A 79 -15.92 -6.92 -6.23
CA ALA A 79 -15.70 -8.37 -6.04
C ALA A 79 -16.29 -9.22 -7.17
N SER A 80 -17.38 -8.75 -7.79
CA SER A 80 -18.01 -9.44 -8.93
C SER A 80 -17.40 -9.12 -10.30
N GLY A 81 -16.41 -8.22 -10.37
CA GLY A 81 -15.81 -7.76 -11.64
C GLY A 81 -16.77 -6.97 -12.52
N LYS A 82 -17.86 -6.42 -11.95
CA LYS A 82 -18.87 -5.64 -12.69
C LYS A 82 -18.49 -4.17 -12.88
N LEU A 83 -17.41 -3.72 -12.25
CA LEU A 83 -16.80 -2.43 -12.51
C LEU A 83 -15.71 -2.63 -13.55
N ASP A 84 -15.72 -1.80 -14.58
CA ASP A 84 -14.73 -1.85 -15.65
C ASP A 84 -13.39 -1.34 -15.08
N MET A 85 -12.46 -2.26 -14.82
CA MET A 85 -11.13 -1.97 -14.29
C MET A 85 -10.08 -2.13 -15.39
N LYS A 86 -9.90 -1.08 -16.18
CA LYS A 86 -8.80 -0.91 -17.13
C LYS A 86 -7.48 -0.61 -16.42
N ALA A 87 -6.36 -0.84 -17.11
CA ALA A 87 -5.02 -0.57 -16.59
C ALA A 87 -4.77 0.90 -16.19
N GLN A 88 -5.55 1.83 -16.72
CA GLN A 88 -5.50 3.27 -16.40
C GLN A 88 -6.17 3.62 -15.06
N HIS A 89 -6.96 2.71 -14.50
CA HIS A 89 -7.73 2.95 -13.28
C HIS A 89 -6.86 2.62 -12.07
N PHE A 90 -6.33 3.68 -11.46
CA PHE A 90 -5.43 3.56 -10.33
C PHE A 90 -6.19 3.49 -9.02
N PRO A 91 -5.69 2.71 -8.04
CA PRO A 91 -6.30 2.63 -6.72
C PRO A 91 -6.16 3.95 -5.96
N ALA A 92 -7.19 4.31 -5.19
CA ALA A 92 -7.24 5.53 -4.36
C ALA A 92 -6.04 5.68 -3.41
N VAL A 93 -5.47 4.55 -2.99
CA VAL A 93 -4.27 4.44 -2.15
C VAL A 93 -3.07 5.26 -2.64
N LEU A 94 -3.00 5.58 -3.94
CA LEU A 94 -1.88 6.34 -4.49
C LEU A 94 -1.96 7.84 -4.17
N TRP A 95 -3.15 8.37 -3.90
CA TRP A 95 -3.34 9.78 -3.61
C TRP A 95 -3.19 10.09 -2.12
N SER A 96 -2.70 11.29 -1.81
CA SER A 96 -2.72 11.82 -0.44
C SER A 96 -4.13 12.12 0.05
N GLY A 97 -4.23 12.42 1.34
CA GLY A 97 -5.45 12.83 2.00
C GLY A 97 -5.42 12.48 3.47
N SER A 98 -6.45 12.93 4.21
CA SER A 98 -6.69 12.45 5.57
C SER A 98 -6.93 10.93 5.58
N THR A 99 -7.65 10.49 4.55
CA THR A 99 -7.76 9.12 4.09
C THR A 99 -7.19 9.07 2.66
N PRO A 100 -6.44 8.03 2.29
CA PRO A 100 -5.92 7.91 0.93
C PRO A 100 -7.01 8.07 -0.13
N GLY A 101 -6.79 8.97 -1.09
CA GLY A 101 -7.77 9.34 -2.12
C GLY A 101 -8.46 10.68 -1.91
N ASP A 102 -8.48 11.24 -0.70
CA ASP A 102 -9.30 12.43 -0.41
C ASP A 102 -8.82 13.70 -1.15
N ASP A 103 -7.52 13.79 -1.46
CA ASP A 103 -6.97 14.95 -2.18
C ASP A 103 -7.09 14.81 -3.71
N TYR A 104 -7.73 13.75 -4.22
CA TYR A 104 -7.90 13.54 -5.65
C TYR A 104 -8.72 14.67 -6.29
N GLN A 105 -8.21 15.20 -7.40
CA GLN A 105 -8.87 16.24 -8.18
C GLN A 105 -9.03 15.74 -9.61
N PRO A 106 -10.27 15.56 -10.12
CA PRO A 106 -10.50 15.09 -11.50
C PRO A 106 -9.82 15.96 -12.56
N GLU A 107 -9.79 17.28 -12.34
CA GLU A 107 -9.17 18.25 -13.24
C GLU A 107 -7.63 18.27 -13.16
N ASN A 108 -7.05 17.67 -12.11
CA ASN A 108 -5.60 17.60 -11.89
C ASN A 108 -5.21 16.30 -11.18
N MET A 109 -5.23 15.19 -11.93
CA MET A 109 -4.94 13.86 -11.38
C MET A 109 -3.55 13.73 -10.73
N HIS A 110 -2.59 14.58 -11.08
CA HIS A 110 -1.24 14.54 -10.52
C HIS A 110 -1.17 15.18 -9.13
N HIS A 111 -2.18 15.97 -8.75
CA HIS A 111 -2.25 16.52 -7.41
C HIS A 111 -2.37 15.39 -6.39
N GLY A 112 -1.47 15.35 -5.42
CA GLY A 112 -1.47 14.31 -4.38
C GLY A 112 -1.05 12.91 -4.84
N LEU A 113 -0.83 12.67 -6.14
CA LEU A 113 -0.46 11.35 -6.66
C LEU A 113 0.91 10.89 -6.13
N PHE A 114 1.00 9.60 -5.81
CA PHE A 114 2.16 8.92 -5.21
C PHE A 114 2.57 9.41 -3.81
N LYS A 115 1.68 10.11 -3.10
CA LYS A 115 1.94 10.60 -1.74
C LYS A 115 1.26 9.78 -0.63
N GLY A 116 0.39 8.82 -0.97
CA GLY A 116 -0.43 8.09 0.00
C GLY A 116 0.33 7.24 1.03
N PHE A 117 1.55 6.76 0.75
CA PHE A 117 2.23 5.76 1.60
C PHE A 117 3.75 5.92 1.71
N LEU A 118 4.21 7.11 2.12
CA LEU A 118 5.64 7.38 2.39
C LEU A 118 6.26 6.40 3.42
N LEU A 119 5.47 5.87 4.36
CA LEU A 119 5.93 4.90 5.36
C LEU A 119 6.46 3.61 4.75
N VAL A 120 5.90 3.18 3.61
CA VAL A 120 6.29 1.95 2.93
C VAL A 120 7.66 2.12 2.26
N MET A 121 7.94 3.31 1.71
CA MET A 121 9.27 3.66 1.20
C MET A 121 10.32 3.54 2.31
N ARG A 122 10.05 4.12 3.49
CA ARG A 122 10.97 4.02 4.63
C ARG A 122 11.17 2.57 5.07
N HIS A 123 10.10 1.78 5.14
CA HIS A 123 10.22 0.36 5.48
C HIS A 123 11.11 -0.42 4.50
N ILE A 124 10.90 -0.22 3.19
CA ILE A 124 11.63 -0.92 2.13
C ILE A 124 13.10 -0.51 2.13
N PHE A 125 13.38 0.80 2.13
CA PHE A 125 14.74 1.30 1.89
C PHE A 125 15.55 1.49 3.17
N LEU A 126 14.93 1.92 4.27
CA LEU A 126 15.60 2.21 5.53
C LEU A 126 15.40 1.11 6.58
N GLY A 127 14.38 0.27 6.41
CA GLY A 127 14.07 -0.87 7.26
C GLY A 127 12.86 -0.66 8.18
N PRO A 128 12.34 -1.74 8.81
CA PRO A 128 11.11 -1.66 9.60
C PRO A 128 11.20 -0.73 10.82
N SER A 129 12.37 -0.67 11.46
CA SER A 129 12.60 0.12 12.68
C SER A 129 12.54 1.63 12.45
N THR A 130 12.76 2.10 11.22
CA THR A 130 12.76 3.53 10.87
C THR A 130 11.49 3.96 10.17
N ALA A 131 10.59 3.02 9.86
CA ALA A 131 9.40 3.28 9.07
C ALA A 131 8.53 4.39 9.68
N LEU A 132 8.35 4.37 11.01
CA LEU A 132 7.57 5.35 11.76
C LEU A 132 8.36 6.62 12.14
N GLY A 133 9.62 6.74 11.72
CA GLY A 133 10.48 7.90 12.01
C GLY A 133 11.27 7.81 13.31
N GLU A 134 11.31 6.64 13.95
CA GLU A 134 12.16 6.38 15.11
C GLU A 134 13.64 6.23 14.71
N ASP A 135 14.55 6.56 15.64
CA ASP A 135 15.98 6.36 15.46
C ASP A 135 16.30 4.87 15.30
N SER A 136 17.00 4.55 14.21
CA SER A 136 17.39 3.17 13.92
C SER A 136 18.46 2.68 14.90
N ARG A 137 18.20 1.54 15.55
CA ARG A 137 19.24 0.74 16.23
C ARG A 137 19.73 -0.43 15.37
N ALA A 138 19.50 -0.37 14.05
CA ALA A 138 19.81 -1.47 13.15
C ALA A 138 21.32 -1.77 13.15
N THR A 139 21.66 -3.05 13.35
CA THR A 139 23.03 -3.57 13.30
C THR A 139 23.45 -3.99 11.88
N ARG A 140 22.53 -3.92 10.91
CA ARG A 140 22.75 -4.29 9.50
C ARG A 140 22.49 -3.09 8.60
N SER A 141 23.26 -2.99 7.52
CA SER A 141 23.06 -2.00 6.47
C SER A 141 21.65 -2.11 5.88
N CYS A 142 21.00 -0.96 5.69
CA CYS A 142 19.69 -0.89 5.06
C CYS A 142 19.79 -0.96 3.52
N ASN A 143 18.67 -1.21 2.86
CA ASN A 143 18.62 -1.34 1.40
C ASN A 143 19.09 -0.06 0.70
N ALA A 144 18.83 1.13 1.27
CA ALA A 144 19.34 2.39 0.73
C ALA A 144 20.88 2.40 0.65
N VAL A 145 21.55 1.96 1.71
CA VAL A 145 23.03 1.85 1.72
C VAL A 145 23.51 0.77 0.76
N LEU A 146 22.81 -0.37 0.69
CA LEU A 146 23.18 -1.47 -0.20
C LEU A 146 23.03 -1.12 -1.69
N HIS A 147 22.16 -0.16 -2.01
CA HIS A 147 21.90 0.32 -3.36
C HIS A 147 22.54 1.69 -3.65
N ASP A 148 23.42 2.17 -2.75
CA ASP A 148 24.06 3.49 -2.86
C ASP A 148 23.06 4.65 -3.10
N MET A 149 21.87 4.51 -2.53
CA MET A 149 20.80 5.50 -2.65
C MET A 149 21.12 6.74 -1.82
N THR A 150 21.41 7.83 -2.50
CA THR A 150 21.62 9.16 -1.88
C THR A 150 20.37 10.03 -1.97
N THR A 151 19.48 9.76 -2.92
CA THR A 151 18.22 10.49 -3.14
C THR A 151 17.10 9.52 -3.52
N VAL A 152 15.85 9.98 -3.38
CA VAL A 152 14.67 9.21 -3.81
C VAL A 152 14.35 9.58 -5.25
N GLU A 153 14.58 8.64 -6.16
CA GLU A 153 14.23 8.79 -7.58
C GLU A 153 12.80 8.26 -7.89
N PRO A 154 12.19 8.66 -9.02
CA PRO A 154 10.84 8.24 -9.41
C PRO A 154 10.62 6.72 -9.42
N GLU A 155 11.64 5.94 -9.77
CA GLU A 155 11.63 4.48 -9.84
C GLU A 155 11.39 3.87 -8.45
N HIS A 156 11.97 4.45 -7.41
CA HIS A 156 11.79 4.02 -6.03
C HIS A 156 10.35 4.23 -5.59
N ILE A 157 9.78 5.39 -5.95
CA ILE A 157 8.39 5.74 -5.65
C ILE A 157 7.44 4.78 -6.37
N ALA A 158 7.67 4.55 -7.67
CA ALA A 158 6.90 3.61 -8.46
C ALA A 158 6.96 2.20 -7.87
N TYR A 159 8.15 1.74 -7.45
CA TYR A 159 8.33 0.43 -6.81
C TYR A 159 7.49 0.31 -5.54
N ALA A 160 7.54 1.28 -4.63
CA ALA A 160 6.72 1.23 -3.42
C ALA A 160 5.22 1.26 -3.73
N CYS A 161 4.78 2.07 -4.69
CA CYS A 161 3.38 2.14 -5.09
C CYS A 161 2.86 0.78 -5.61
N VAL A 162 3.65 0.11 -6.45
CA VAL A 162 3.33 -1.24 -6.93
C VAL A 162 3.25 -2.24 -5.77
N GLN A 163 4.18 -2.17 -4.82
CA GLN A 163 4.17 -3.04 -3.65
C GLN A 163 2.92 -2.81 -2.79
N VAL A 164 2.57 -1.55 -2.49
CA VAL A 164 1.35 -1.24 -1.70
C VAL A 164 0.10 -1.74 -2.41
N ALA A 165 -0.07 -1.41 -3.69
CA ALA A 165 -1.23 -1.82 -4.46
C ALA A 165 -1.37 -3.36 -4.50
N SER A 166 -0.27 -4.08 -4.74
CA SER A 166 -0.26 -5.55 -4.77
C SER A 166 -0.57 -6.17 -3.40
N LEU A 167 0.01 -5.63 -2.32
CA LEU A 167 -0.15 -6.20 -0.98
C LEU A 167 -1.53 -5.93 -0.37
N LEU A 168 -2.12 -4.77 -0.64
CA LEU A 168 -3.45 -4.43 -0.14
C LEU A 168 -4.57 -5.11 -0.92
N SER A 169 -4.40 -5.31 -2.24
CA SER A 169 -5.41 -5.97 -3.09
C SER A 169 -5.59 -7.46 -2.80
N CYS A 170 -4.72 -8.06 -1.97
CA CYS A 170 -4.72 -9.49 -1.65
C CYS A 170 -4.53 -10.40 -2.88
N LEU A 171 -3.91 -9.92 -3.96
CA LEU A 171 -3.48 -10.81 -5.05
C LEU A 171 -2.49 -11.85 -4.48
N PRO A 172 -2.67 -13.15 -4.75
CA PRO A 172 -1.62 -14.12 -4.51
C PRO A 172 -0.41 -13.73 -5.37
N ALA A 173 0.79 -13.78 -4.77
CA ALA A 173 2.04 -13.52 -5.46
C ALA A 173 2.26 -14.64 -6.49
N ALA A 174 1.71 -14.46 -7.69
CA ALA A 174 1.93 -15.30 -8.85
C ALA A 174 1.91 -14.41 -10.10
N LEU A 175 3.03 -13.76 -10.34
CA LEU A 175 3.54 -13.41 -11.66
C LEU A 175 4.98 -13.94 -11.72
#